data_AF-A0A626TPB3-F1
#
_entry.id   AF-A0A626TPB3-F1
#
_cell.length_a   1.000
_cell.length_b   1.000
_cell.length_c   1.000
_cell.angle_alpha   90.00
_cell.angle_beta   90.00
_cell.angle_gamma   90.00
#
_symmetry.space_group_name_H-M   'P 1'
#
loop_
_entity.id
_entity.type
_entity.pdbx_description
1 polymer ?
#
loop_
_entity_poly.entity_id
_entity_poly.type
_entity_poly.pdbx_seq_one_letter_code
_entity_poly.pdbx_strand_id
1 'polypeptide(L)'
;MQELEKAGIHGSFKGDSKFFSKNVKVSMMFKSNEWRNFSEALVEFEASARSAWHTHPQGQTLIVTEGEIITKVPGQKAFIAKKGDAISCPIGVKHFHGATNTSSGAHIALTGEKEGKNVEWLELVSDEEYENALKEARE
;
A
#
# COMPACT_ATOMS: atom_id res chain seq x y z
N MET A 1 11.12 4.25 -28.07
CA MET A 1 10.24 3.18 -28.63
C MET A 1 9.22 2.85 -27.56
N GLN A 2 8.00 2.45 -27.92
CA GLN A 2 7.04 1.95 -26.93
C GLN A 2 7.39 0.51 -26.55
N GLU A 3 7.29 0.17 -25.26
CA GLU A 3 7.61 -1.15 -24.72
C GLU A 3 6.39 -1.76 -24.03
N LEU A 4 6.31 -3.09 -24.00
CA LEU A 4 5.27 -3.85 -23.30
C LEU A 4 5.94 -4.74 -22.25
N GLU A 5 5.61 -4.52 -20.98
CA GLU A 5 5.99 -5.39 -19.88
C GLU A 5 4.84 -6.39 -19.64
N LYS A 6 5.08 -7.67 -19.94
CA LYS A 6 4.05 -8.71 -19.79
C LYS A 6 3.78 -8.98 -18.31
N ALA A 7 2.53 -9.28 -17.98
CA ALA A 7 2.13 -9.67 -16.64
C ALA A 7 3.02 -10.79 -16.09
N GLY A 8 3.49 -10.61 -14.85
CA GLY A 8 4.33 -11.59 -14.15
C GLY A 8 5.83 -11.55 -14.47
N ILE A 9 6.29 -10.73 -15.42
CA ILE A 9 7.71 -10.69 -15.82
C ILE A 9 8.67 -10.30 -14.67
N HIS A 10 8.19 -9.51 -13.71
CA HIS A 10 8.97 -9.12 -12.52
C HIS A 10 8.72 -10.00 -11.29
N GLY A 11 7.84 -11.01 -11.42
CA GLY A 11 7.48 -11.92 -10.34
C GLY A 11 6.61 -11.30 -9.24
N SER A 12 6.37 -12.11 -8.21
CA SER A 12 5.59 -11.73 -7.03
C SER A 12 6.19 -12.35 -5.77
N PHE A 13 5.92 -11.76 -4.62
CA PHE A 13 6.37 -12.27 -3.33
C PHE A 13 5.30 -12.10 -2.26
N LYS A 14 5.41 -12.92 -1.20
CA LYS A 14 4.62 -12.75 0.02
C LYS A 14 5.22 -11.61 0.85
N GLY A 15 4.37 -10.73 1.38
CA GLY A 15 4.79 -9.69 2.32
C GLY A 15 5.49 -10.30 3.55
N ASP A 16 6.67 -9.77 3.89
CA ASP A 16 7.41 -10.18 5.08
C ASP A 16 6.62 -9.82 6.34
N SER A 17 6.52 -10.74 7.30
CA SER A 17 5.81 -10.53 8.57
C SER A 17 6.41 -9.41 9.43
N LYS A 18 7.62 -8.94 9.11
CA LYS A 18 8.21 -7.73 9.71
C LYS A 18 7.54 -6.44 9.26
N PHE A 19 6.93 -6.42 8.07
CA PHE A 19 6.37 -5.23 7.43
C PHE A 19 4.88 -5.34 7.16
N PHE A 20 4.31 -6.53 7.30
CA PHE A 20 2.90 -6.79 7.05
C PHE A 20 2.33 -7.69 8.14
N SER A 21 1.10 -7.38 8.54
CA SER A 21 0.29 -8.27 9.35
C SER A 21 -0.64 -9.09 8.45
N LYS A 22 -0.78 -10.38 8.76
CA LYS A 22 -1.49 -11.39 7.94
C LYS A 22 -0.92 -11.52 6.52
N ASN A 23 -1.66 -12.15 5.62
CA ASN A 23 -1.17 -12.46 4.28
C ASN A 23 -1.35 -11.28 3.33
N VAL A 24 -0.24 -10.88 2.73
CA VAL A 24 -0.19 -9.88 1.66
C VAL A 24 0.62 -10.48 0.52
N LYS A 25 0.16 -10.28 -0.72
CA LYS A 25 0.90 -10.63 -1.94
C LYS A 25 1.23 -9.35 -2.69
N VAL A 26 2.49 -9.22 -3.09
CA VAL A 26 3.00 -8.08 -3.86
C VAL A 26 3.47 -8.60 -5.21
N SER A 27 2.88 -8.09 -6.28
CA SER A 27 3.23 -8.45 -7.66
C SER A 27 3.80 -7.22 -8.36
N MET A 28 5.09 -7.26 -8.70
CA MET A 28 5.75 -6.13 -9.36
C MET A 28 5.27 -6.02 -10.81
N MET A 29 4.89 -4.82 -11.24
CA MET A 29 4.39 -4.56 -12.59
C MET A 29 5.45 -3.89 -13.46
N PHE A 30 6.16 -2.91 -12.91
CA PHE A 30 7.39 -2.37 -13.49
C PHE A 30 8.29 -1.77 -12.40
N LYS A 31 9.55 -1.55 -12.76
CA LYS A 31 10.56 -0.89 -11.91
C LYS A 31 10.78 0.56 -12.34
N SER A 32 11.40 1.34 -11.45
CA SER A 32 11.94 2.65 -11.80
C SER A 32 13.03 2.52 -12.88
N ASN A 33 13.19 3.56 -13.67
CA ASN A 33 14.21 3.66 -14.72
C ASN A 33 14.60 5.13 -14.94
N GLU A 34 15.42 5.40 -15.97
CA GLU A 34 15.98 6.73 -16.24
C GLU A 34 14.94 7.85 -16.46
N TRP A 35 13.75 7.52 -16.97
CA TRP A 35 12.69 8.51 -17.27
C TRP A 35 11.48 8.40 -16.33
N ARG A 36 11.43 7.34 -15.51
CA ARG A 36 10.38 7.08 -14.53
C ARG A 36 11.01 6.78 -13.17
N ASN A 37 11.02 7.78 -12.30
CA ASN A 37 11.59 7.68 -10.94
C ASN A 37 10.65 6.99 -9.92
N PHE A 38 9.72 6.14 -10.37
CA PHE A 38 8.81 5.40 -9.52
C PHE A 38 8.61 3.98 -10.04
N SER A 39 8.22 3.08 -9.14
CA SER A 39 7.87 1.69 -9.44
C SER A 39 6.38 1.46 -9.25
N GLU A 40 5.88 0.37 -9.84
CA GLU A 40 4.48 -0.04 -9.72
C GLU A 40 4.37 -1.48 -9.22
N ALA A 41 3.49 -1.69 -8.25
CA ALA A 41 3.13 -3.00 -7.77
C ALA A 41 1.62 -3.12 -7.58
N LEU A 42 1.06 -4.29 -7.93
CA LEU A 42 -0.24 -4.71 -7.45
C LEU A 42 -0.06 -5.33 -6.06
N VAL A 43 -0.74 -4.78 -5.06
CA VAL A 43 -0.71 -5.28 -3.69
C VAL A 43 -2.08 -5.82 -3.32
N GLU A 44 -2.11 -7.10 -2.95
CA GLU A 44 -3.32 -7.85 -2.63
C GLU A 44 -3.29 -8.21 -1.13
N PHE A 45 -4.33 -7.82 -0.41
CA PHE A 45 -4.47 -8.02 1.03
C PHE A 45 -5.63 -8.99 1.31
N GLU A 46 -5.37 -10.05 2.08
CA GLU A 46 -6.45 -10.80 2.71
C GLU A 46 -7.20 -9.92 3.73
N ALA A 47 -8.41 -10.33 4.12
CA ALA A 47 -9.19 -9.59 5.11
C ALA A 47 -8.37 -9.32 6.40
N SER A 48 -8.40 -8.06 6.84
CA SER A 48 -7.61 -7.51 7.94
C SER A 48 -6.08 -7.64 7.83
N ALA A 49 -5.56 -7.95 6.66
CA ALA A 49 -4.14 -7.77 6.35
C ALA A 49 -3.84 -6.30 6.11
N ARG A 50 -2.70 -5.83 6.62
CA ARG A 50 -2.27 -4.43 6.50
C ARG A 50 -0.76 -4.30 6.55
N SER A 51 -0.25 -3.21 5.98
CA SER A 51 1.14 -2.81 6.15
C SER A 51 1.43 -2.44 7.61
N ALA A 52 2.71 -2.45 7.96
CA ALA A 52 3.23 -1.68 9.08
C ALA A 52 3.00 -0.19 8.84
N TRP A 53 3.18 0.61 9.88
CA TRP A 53 3.38 2.03 9.69
C TRP A 53 4.65 2.27 8.85
N HIS A 54 4.61 3.22 7.93
CA HIS A 54 5.75 3.55 7.08
C HIS A 54 5.66 4.96 6.50
N THR A 55 6.78 5.41 5.91
CA THR A 55 6.84 6.64 5.12
C THR A 55 7.48 6.38 3.75
N HIS A 56 7.28 7.30 2.80
CA HIS A 56 7.92 7.25 1.49
C HIS A 56 8.78 8.51 1.26
N PRO A 57 10.05 8.38 0.86
CA PRO A 57 10.94 9.52 0.64
C PRO A 57 10.58 10.34 -0.60
N GLN A 58 9.76 9.79 -1.51
CA GLN A 58 9.24 10.46 -2.72
C GLN A 58 7.73 10.28 -2.88
N GLY A 59 7.03 9.98 -1.78
CA GLY A 59 5.58 9.78 -1.77
C GLY A 59 5.13 8.50 -2.47
N GLN A 60 3.82 8.26 -2.39
CA GLN A 60 3.15 7.14 -3.02
C GLN A 60 1.72 7.53 -3.40
N THR A 61 1.21 6.95 -4.48
CA THR A 61 -0.20 7.02 -4.84
C THR A 61 -0.75 5.61 -4.98
N LEU A 62 -1.90 5.36 -4.36
CA LEU A 62 -2.60 4.09 -4.47
C LEU A 62 -3.86 4.26 -5.31
N ILE A 63 -4.14 3.29 -6.17
CA ILE A 63 -5.40 3.22 -6.94
C ILE A 63 -6.06 1.91 -6.56
N VAL A 64 -7.19 1.97 -5.88
CA VAL A 64 -7.90 0.76 -5.42
C VAL A 64 -8.53 0.07 -6.63
N THR A 65 -8.22 -1.23 -6.79
CA THR A 65 -8.67 -2.03 -7.92
C THR A 65 -9.75 -3.03 -7.55
N GLU A 66 -9.76 -3.50 -6.29
CA GLU A 66 -10.71 -4.48 -5.78
C GLU A 66 -10.99 -4.29 -4.29
N GLY A 67 -12.20 -4.66 -3.87
CA GLY A 67 -12.60 -4.66 -2.46
C GLY A 67 -12.57 -3.28 -1.80
N GLU A 68 -12.24 -3.28 -0.51
CA GLU A 68 -12.14 -2.09 0.32
C GLU A 68 -10.76 -2.00 0.98
N ILE A 69 -10.13 -0.83 0.86
CA ILE A 69 -8.83 -0.53 1.45
C ILE A 69 -9.01 0.51 2.55
N ILE A 70 -8.63 0.18 3.78
CA ILE A 70 -8.50 1.16 4.87
C ILE A 70 -7.14 1.85 4.78
N THR A 71 -7.11 3.15 5.08
CA THR A 71 -5.87 3.91 5.28
C THR A 71 -6.00 4.88 6.45
N LYS A 72 -4.87 5.17 7.09
CA LYS A 72 -4.80 6.07 8.24
C LYS A 72 -3.45 6.78 8.27
N VAL A 73 -3.51 8.05 8.68
CA VAL A 73 -2.37 8.85 9.16
C VAL A 73 -2.54 9.07 10.66
N PRO A 74 -1.50 8.94 11.51
CA PRO A 74 -1.63 9.21 12.94
C PRO A 74 -2.21 10.59 13.22
N GLY A 75 -3.20 10.66 14.10
CA GLY A 75 -3.88 11.90 14.48
C GLY A 75 -4.85 12.49 13.44
N GLN A 76 -5.05 11.87 12.27
CA GLN A 76 -6.02 12.31 11.26
C GLN A 76 -7.13 11.29 11.07
N LYS A 77 -8.25 11.67 10.44
CA LYS A 77 -9.36 10.75 10.17
C LYS A 77 -8.90 9.49 9.39
N ALA A 78 -9.39 8.31 9.77
CA ALA A 78 -9.26 7.08 9.00
C ALA A 78 -10.24 7.06 7.80
N PHE A 79 -9.83 6.47 6.68
CA PHE A 79 -10.69 6.37 5.48
C PHE A 79 -10.77 4.95 4.96
N ILE A 80 -11.93 4.55 4.43
CA ILE A 80 -12.11 3.35 3.61
C ILE A 80 -12.31 3.80 2.16
N ALA A 81 -11.38 3.39 1.30
CA ALA A 81 -11.42 3.60 -0.15
C ALA A 81 -11.93 2.33 -0.85
N LYS A 82 -12.63 2.51 -1.97
CA LYS A 82 -13.21 1.42 -2.78
C LYS A 82 -12.65 1.48 -4.20
N LYS A 83 -12.95 0.45 -5.00
CA LYS A 83 -12.53 0.38 -6.40
C LYS A 83 -12.77 1.69 -7.15
N GLY A 84 -11.71 2.25 -7.73
CA GLY A 84 -11.72 3.52 -8.47
C GLY A 84 -11.27 4.73 -7.65
N ASP A 85 -11.26 4.64 -6.32
CA ASP A 85 -10.72 5.68 -5.45
C ASP A 85 -9.19 5.69 -5.49
N ALA A 86 -8.62 6.86 -5.27
CA ALA A 86 -7.18 7.06 -5.13
C ALA A 86 -6.82 7.54 -3.72
N ILE A 87 -5.72 7.02 -3.17
CA ILE A 87 -5.15 7.45 -1.89
C ILE A 87 -3.81 8.12 -2.19
N SER A 88 -3.65 9.37 -1.74
CA SER A 88 -2.39 10.09 -1.83
C SER A 88 -1.62 9.97 -0.52
N CYS A 89 -0.37 9.50 -0.60
CA CYS A 89 0.53 9.37 0.54
C CYS A 89 1.72 10.33 0.33
N PRO A 90 1.66 11.57 0.86
CA PRO A 90 2.70 12.57 0.61
C PRO A 90 4.07 12.19 1.19
N ILE A 91 5.12 12.87 0.71
CA ILE A 91 6.50 12.65 1.15
C ILE A 91 6.60 12.74 2.67
N GLY A 92 7.21 11.72 3.29
CA GLY A 92 7.50 11.69 4.73
C GLY A 92 6.28 11.54 5.65
N VAL A 93 5.06 11.42 5.11
CA VAL A 93 3.86 11.24 5.93
C VAL A 93 3.77 9.79 6.39
N LYS A 94 3.80 9.58 7.71
CA LYS A 94 3.59 8.27 8.33
C LYS A 94 2.16 7.80 8.11
N HIS A 95 1.99 6.62 7.55
CA HIS A 95 0.68 6.05 7.28
C HIS A 95 0.72 4.52 7.27
N PHE A 96 -0.46 3.89 7.28
CA PHE A 96 -0.63 2.51 6.90
C PHE A 96 -1.80 2.38 5.92
N HIS A 97 -1.84 1.24 5.23
CA HIS A 97 -2.98 0.82 4.44
C HIS A 97 -3.13 -0.71 4.47
N GLY A 98 -4.32 -1.19 4.14
CA GLY A 98 -4.63 -2.62 4.13
C GLY A 98 -6.08 -2.89 3.79
N ALA A 99 -6.48 -4.15 3.82
CA ALA A 99 -7.88 -4.53 3.66
C ALA A 99 -8.71 -4.25 4.92
N THR A 100 -10.03 -4.12 4.77
CA THR A 100 -10.96 -4.07 5.90
C THR A 100 -11.11 -5.44 6.59
N ASN A 101 -11.77 -5.49 7.76
CA ASN A 101 -11.97 -6.76 8.46
C ASN A 101 -13.07 -7.66 7.84
N THR A 102 -13.84 -7.15 6.89
CA THR A 102 -14.97 -7.86 6.26
C THR A 102 -14.74 -8.25 4.80
N SER A 103 -13.66 -7.78 4.18
CA SER A 103 -13.35 -8.07 2.78
C SER A 103 -11.85 -8.07 2.53
N SER A 104 -11.38 -8.87 1.57
CA SER A 104 -10.06 -8.65 0.97
C SER A 104 -10.07 -7.37 0.14
N GLY A 105 -8.88 -6.86 -0.20
CA GLY A 105 -8.75 -5.68 -1.04
C GLY A 105 -7.47 -5.71 -1.85
N ALA A 106 -7.46 -4.96 -2.96
CA ALA A 106 -6.26 -4.78 -3.76
C ALA A 106 -6.14 -3.35 -4.26
N HIS A 107 -4.90 -2.88 -4.39
CA HIS A 107 -4.59 -1.62 -5.03
C HIS A 107 -3.33 -1.71 -5.87
N ILE A 108 -3.24 -0.84 -6.88
CA ILE A 108 -1.99 -0.53 -7.57
C ILE A 108 -1.26 0.54 -6.75
N ALA A 109 0.00 0.31 -6.40
CA ALA A 109 0.85 1.26 -5.70
C ALA A 109 1.90 1.84 -6.64
N LEU A 110 1.83 3.15 -6.88
CA LEU A 110 2.84 3.93 -7.59
C LEU A 110 3.75 4.59 -6.55
N THR A 111 4.98 4.09 -6.42
CA THR A 111 5.88 4.50 -5.33
C THR A 111 7.12 5.17 -5.86
N GLY A 112 7.31 6.44 -5.50
CA GLY A 112 8.51 7.19 -5.86
C GLY A 112 9.76 6.64 -5.18
N GLU A 113 10.89 6.76 -5.86
CA GLU A 113 12.18 6.28 -5.38
C GLU A 113 13.21 7.42 -5.31
N LYS A 114 14.01 7.44 -4.25
CA LYS A 114 15.18 8.31 -4.11
C LYS A 114 16.37 7.47 -3.68
N GLU A 115 17.45 7.51 -4.48
CA GLU A 115 18.73 6.85 -4.16
C GLU A 115 18.56 5.35 -3.84
N GLY A 116 17.77 4.61 -4.62
CA GLY A 116 17.54 3.18 -4.39
C GLY A 116 16.56 2.87 -3.26
N LYS A 117 15.98 3.89 -2.61
CA LYS A 117 15.05 3.74 -1.49
C LYS A 117 13.68 4.27 -1.84
N ASN A 118 12.66 3.47 -1.56
CA ASN A 118 11.27 3.83 -1.82
C ASN A 118 10.39 3.80 -0.56
N VAL A 119 10.85 3.24 0.57
CA VAL A 119 10.07 3.12 1.81
C VAL A 119 10.98 3.16 3.03
N GLU A 120 10.49 3.78 4.10
CA GLU A 120 11.04 3.64 5.45
C GLU A 120 9.99 2.96 6.32
N TRP A 121 10.27 1.71 6.68
CA TRP A 121 9.39 0.89 7.52
C TRP A 121 9.54 1.26 9.00
N LEU A 122 8.42 1.30 9.71
CA LEU A 122 8.35 1.57 11.13
C LEU A 122 7.73 0.35 11.84
N GLU A 123 7.08 0.58 12.99
CA GLU A 123 6.45 -0.47 13.77
C GLU A 123 5.18 -1.05 13.09
N LEU A 124 4.88 -2.31 13.40
CA LEU A 124 3.62 -2.94 12.99
C LEU A 124 2.43 -2.20 13.61
N VAL A 125 1.34 -2.11 12.83
CA VAL A 125 0.06 -1.62 13.34
C VAL A 125 -0.54 -2.69 14.25
N SER A 126 -0.70 -2.37 15.53
CA SER A 126 -1.34 -3.25 16.51
C SER A 126 -2.79 -3.54 16.15
N ASP A 127 -3.33 -4.65 16.65
CA ASP A 127 -4.74 -4.99 16.41
C ASP A 127 -5.68 -3.92 17.00
N GLU A 128 -5.31 -3.32 18.13
CA GLU A 128 -6.09 -2.23 18.75
C GLU A 128 -6.10 -0.96 17.87
N GLU A 129 -4.94 -0.52 17.36
CA GLU A 129 -4.87 0.63 16.44
C GLU A 129 -5.70 0.38 15.18
N TYR A 130 -5.62 -0.83 14.63
CA TYR A 130 -6.33 -1.22 13.42
C TYR A 130 -7.86 -1.23 13.63
N GLU A 131 -8.35 -1.84 14.71
CA GLU A 131 -9.78 -1.87 15.01
C GLU A 131 -10.34 -0.47 15.33
N ASN A 132 -9.57 0.37 16.03
CA ASN A 132 -9.95 1.77 16.26
C ASN A 132 -10.03 2.57 14.96
N ALA A 133 -9.06 2.39 14.05
CA ALA A 133 -9.09 3.04 12.74
C ALA A 133 -10.28 2.55 11.89
N LEU A 134 -10.62 1.26 11.93
CA LEU A 134 -11.82 0.74 11.26
C LEU A 134 -13.11 1.35 11.78
N LYS A 135 -13.24 1.48 13.10
CA LYS A 135 -14.40 2.10 13.73
C LYS A 135 -14.53 3.55 13.27
N GLU A 136 -13.46 4.32 13.36
CA GLU A 136 -13.40 5.72 12.95
C GLU A 136 -13.71 5.92 11.46
N ALA A 137 -13.28 5.01 10.58
CA ALA A 137 -13.55 5.11 9.16
C ALA A 137 -15.01 4.80 8.78
N ARG A 138 -15.74 4.11 9.65
CA ARG A 138 -17.15 3.73 9.46
C ARG A 138 -18.14 4.71 10.09
N GLU A 139 -17.64 5.60 10.93
CA GLU A 139 -18.37 6.73 11.52
C GLU A 139 -18.37 7.96 10.59
#